data_AF-A0A135UU92-F1
#
_entry.id   AF-A0A135UU92-F1
#
_cell.length_a   1.000
_cell.length_b   1.000
_cell.length_c   1.000
_cell.angle_alpha   90.00
_cell.angle_beta   90.00
_cell.angle_gamma   90.00
#
_symmetry.space_group_name_H-M   'P 1'
#
loop_
_entity.id
_entity.type
_entity.pdbx_description
1 polymer ?
#
loop_
_entity_poly.entity_id
_entity_poly.type
_entity_poly.pdbx_seq_one_letter_code
_entity_poly.pdbx_strand_id
1 'polypeptide(L)'
;MPPATKSTSVAVKIASIIYYILIVAMLAMASLEIARLIVAQLGIGLLPFTYVGILVALVLHVAAASTTTTSWLGGLHVYRGEARWRWTVKGVNILYWVMLMCVMAIKVASQAKEQNVLGIRTGQQAQYPISDSITDNATMIGVEFVLLMLELLTI
;
A
#
# COMPACT_ATOMS: atom_id res chain seq x y z
N MET A 1 24.61 13.31 33.95
CA MET A 1 23.22 12.92 33.66
C MET A 1 23.23 11.90 32.54
N PRO A 2 22.75 10.66 32.76
CA PRO A 2 22.60 9.70 31.66
C PRO A 2 21.54 10.21 30.67
N PRO A 3 21.72 10.01 29.35
CA PRO A 3 20.76 10.45 28.35
C PRO A 3 19.46 9.67 28.48
N ALA A 4 18.33 10.40 28.54
CA ALA A 4 17.00 9.81 28.56
C ALA A 4 16.75 9.06 27.23
N THR A 5 16.72 7.74 27.28
CA THR A 5 16.34 6.89 26.14
C THR A 5 14.87 7.14 25.82
N LYS A 6 14.59 7.76 24.65
CA LYS A 6 13.23 8.01 24.18
C LYS A 6 12.58 6.67 23.84
N SER A 7 11.82 6.12 24.80
CA SER A 7 11.02 4.91 24.58
C SER A 7 10.05 5.16 23.42
N THR A 8 10.18 4.41 22.32
CA THR A 8 9.18 4.41 21.26
C THR A 8 7.86 3.98 21.86
N SER A 9 6.83 4.83 21.75
CA SER A 9 5.49 4.53 22.26
C SER A 9 4.99 3.20 21.72
N VAL A 10 4.35 2.40 22.57
CA VAL A 10 3.68 1.13 22.22
C VAL A 10 2.74 1.33 21.03
N ALA A 11 2.10 2.50 20.91
CA ALA A 11 1.24 2.85 19.80
C ALA A 11 1.96 2.83 18.44
N VAL A 12 3.21 3.31 18.36
CA VAL A 12 3.99 3.33 17.10
C VAL A 12 4.38 1.90 16.69
N LYS A 13 4.68 1.04 17.67
CA LYS A 13 4.97 -0.38 17.41
C LYS A 13 3.74 -1.10 16.88
N ILE A 14 2.59 -0.88 17.51
CA ILE A 14 1.31 -1.45 17.05
C ILE A 14 0.98 -0.94 15.64
N ALA A 15 1.10 0.36 15.39
CA ALA A 15 0.88 0.93 14.05
C ALA A 15 1.79 0.31 12.99
N SER A 16 3.07 0.04 13.32
CA SER A 16 4.01 -0.62 12.41
C SER A 16 3.61 -2.07 12.13
N ILE A 17 3.15 -2.82 13.13
CA ILE A 17 2.65 -4.18 12.94
C ILE A 17 1.43 -4.18 12.01
N ILE A 18 0.48 -3.28 12.25
CA ILE A 18 -0.73 -3.15 11.41
C ILE A 18 -0.32 -2.79 9.99
N TYR A 19 0.64 -1.88 9.80
CA TYR A 19 1.15 -1.51 8.48
C TYR A 19 1.64 -2.73 7.69
N TYR A 20 2.49 -3.56 8.29
CA TYR A 20 3.02 -4.75 7.62
C TYR A 20 1.95 -5.80 7.33
N ILE A 21 0.94 -5.95 8.20
CA ILE A 21 -0.18 -6.85 7.92
C ILE A 21 -0.99 -6.34 6.73
N LEU A 22 -1.29 -5.04 6.69
CA LEU A 22 -2.11 -4.45 5.64
C LEU A 22 -1.41 -4.46 4.27
N ILE A 23 -0.10 -4.20 4.21
CA ILE A 23 0.61 -4.21 2.93
C ILE A 23 0.72 -5.64 2.35
N VAL A 24 0.87 -6.66 3.22
CA VAL A 24 0.81 -8.07 2.80
C VAL A 24 -0.60 -8.45 2.35
N ALA A 25 -1.63 -8.03 3.08
CA ALA A 25 -3.02 -8.23 2.66
C ALA A 25 -3.29 -7.56 1.30
N MET A 26 -2.72 -6.38 1.05
CA MET A 26 -2.90 -5.67 -0.20
C MET A 26 -2.17 -6.36 -1.37
N LEU A 27 -0.96 -6.88 -1.15
CA LEU A 27 -0.29 -7.78 -2.12
C LEU A 27 -1.14 -9.01 -2.41
N ALA A 28 -1.76 -9.63 -1.40
CA ALA A 28 -2.64 -10.78 -1.59
C ALA A 28 -3.89 -10.40 -2.39
N MET A 29 -4.52 -9.26 -2.11
CA MET A 29 -5.67 -8.75 -2.87
C MET A 29 -5.29 -8.47 -4.34
N ALA A 30 -4.15 -7.84 -4.59
CA ALA A 30 -3.65 -7.62 -5.95
C ALA A 30 -3.40 -8.95 -6.69
N SER A 31 -2.83 -9.96 -6.02
CA SER A 31 -2.70 -11.31 -6.58
C SER A 31 -4.04 -11.95 -6.92
N LEU A 32 -5.03 -11.83 -6.02
CA LEU A 32 -6.38 -12.36 -6.26
C LEU A 32 -7.05 -11.66 -7.44
N GLU A 33 -6.89 -10.35 -7.58
CA GLU A 33 -7.42 -9.62 -8.71
C GLU A 33 -6.79 -10.08 -10.03
N ILE A 34 -5.46 -10.20 -10.09
CA ILE A 34 -4.75 -10.75 -11.26
C ILE A 34 -5.29 -12.14 -11.60
N ALA A 35 -5.43 -13.04 -10.61
CA ALA A 35 -5.94 -14.39 -10.83
C ALA A 35 -7.37 -14.38 -11.37
N ARG A 36 -8.26 -13.55 -10.81
CA ARG A 36 -9.66 -13.41 -11.27
C ARG A 36 -9.73 -12.88 -12.70
N LEU A 37 -8.93 -11.88 -13.03
CA LEU A 37 -8.90 -11.30 -14.37
C LEU A 37 -8.31 -12.26 -15.42
N ILE A 38 -7.28 -13.04 -15.08
CA ILE A 38 -6.75 -14.09 -15.96
C ILE A 38 -7.83 -15.14 -16.26
N VAL A 39 -8.53 -15.62 -15.23
CA VAL A 39 -9.61 -16.60 -15.39
C VAL A 39 -10.75 -16.03 -16.24
N ALA A 40 -11.06 -14.74 -16.07
CA ALA A 40 -12.06 -14.03 -16.86
C ALA A 40 -11.58 -13.62 -18.27
N GLN A 41 -10.34 -13.93 -18.66
CA GLN A 41 -9.71 -13.51 -19.93
C GLN A 41 -9.75 -11.99 -20.14
N LEU A 42 -9.63 -11.23 -19.05
CA LEU A 42 -9.59 -9.78 -19.04
C LEU A 42 -8.15 -9.27 -19.00
N GLY A 43 -7.96 -8.02 -19.46
CA GLY A 43 -6.64 -7.39 -19.50
C GLY A 43 -6.05 -7.18 -18.11
N ILE A 44 -4.83 -7.66 -17.90
CA ILE A 44 -4.07 -7.50 -16.64
C ILE A 44 -2.89 -6.51 -16.76
N GLY A 45 -2.71 -5.85 -17.90
CA GLY A 45 -1.44 -5.17 -18.25
C GLY A 45 -0.90 -4.16 -17.23
N LEU A 46 -1.78 -3.46 -16.49
CA LEU A 46 -1.37 -2.47 -15.50
C LEU A 46 -1.08 -3.08 -14.11
N LEU A 47 -1.70 -4.21 -13.77
CA LEU A 47 -1.65 -4.77 -12.40
C LEU A 47 -0.27 -5.26 -11.95
N PRO A 48 0.55 -5.90 -12.80
CA PRO A 48 1.92 -6.25 -12.43
C PRO A 48 2.76 -5.04 -12.02
N PHE A 49 2.54 -3.87 -12.64
CA PHE A 49 3.24 -2.64 -12.26
C PHE A 49 2.79 -2.14 -10.89
N THR A 50 1.48 -2.16 -10.61
CA THR A 50 0.95 -1.88 -9.27
C THR A 50 1.57 -2.83 -8.25
N TYR A 51 1.58 -4.13 -8.54
CA TYR A 51 2.16 -5.16 -7.67
C TYR A 51 3.62 -4.88 -7.30
N VAL A 52 4.45 -4.56 -8.30
CA VAL A 52 5.86 -4.20 -8.09
C VAL A 52 5.98 -2.89 -7.30
N GLY A 53 5.15 -1.89 -7.56
CA GLY A 53 5.14 -0.63 -6.81
C GLY A 53 4.89 -0.85 -5.31
N ILE A 54 3.98 -1.75 -4.96
CA ILE A 54 3.66 -2.10 -3.57
C ILE A 54 4.85 -2.78 -2.90
N LEU A 55 5.51 -3.71 -3.61
CA LEU A 55 6.72 -4.35 -3.12
C LEU A 55 7.85 -3.34 -2.89
N VAL A 56 8.03 -2.38 -3.82
CA VAL A 56 9.02 -1.32 -3.67
C VAL A 56 8.69 -0.44 -2.46
N ALA A 57 7.42 -0.06 -2.26
CA ALA A 57 6.99 0.73 -1.10
C ALA A 57 7.29 -0.01 0.22
N LEU A 58 7.01 -1.32 0.28
CA LEU A 58 7.36 -2.17 1.42
C LEU A 58 8.88 -2.19 1.66
N VAL A 59 9.67 -2.45 0.63
CA VAL A 59 11.14 -2.53 0.74
C VAL A 59 11.72 -1.20 1.22
N LEU A 60 11.24 -0.09 0.66
CA LEU A 60 11.67 1.25 1.09
C LEU A 60 11.30 1.51 2.55
N HIS A 61 10.06 1.17 2.96
CA HIS A 61 9.61 1.31 4.35
C HIS A 61 10.50 0.50 5.30
N VAL A 62 10.75 -0.78 4.99
CA VAL A 62 11.62 -1.65 5.80
C VAL A 62 13.04 -1.09 5.88
N ALA A 63 13.61 -0.63 4.77
CA ALA A 63 14.96 -0.06 4.73
C ALA A 63 15.08 1.22 5.57
N ALA A 64 14.07 2.10 5.52
CA ALA A 64 14.01 3.30 6.36
C ALA A 64 13.77 2.98 7.84
N ALA A 65 13.01 1.92 8.15
CA ALA A 65 12.79 1.46 9.52
C ALA A 65 14.03 0.79 10.13
N SER A 66 14.74 -0.06 9.37
CA SER A 66 15.93 -0.82 9.83
C SER A 66 17.13 0.05 10.14
N THR A 67 17.19 1.26 9.57
CA THR A 67 18.22 2.27 9.89
C THR A 67 18.17 2.70 11.38
N THR A 68 17.09 2.35 12.10
CA THR A 68 16.92 2.64 13.54
C THR A 68 17.71 1.70 14.48
N THR A 69 18.22 0.56 14.01
CA THR A 69 18.66 -0.57 14.88
C THR A 69 20.18 -0.81 14.91
N THR A 70 21.01 0.24 14.84
CA THR A 70 22.47 0.05 14.93
C THR A 70 23.14 1.02 15.90
N SER A 71 23.01 0.78 17.22
CA SER A 71 24.06 1.14 18.19
C SER A 71 23.82 0.50 19.56
N TRP A 72 24.18 -0.78 19.72
CA TRP A 72 24.31 -1.42 21.05
C TRP A 72 25.71 -1.21 21.65
N LEU A 73 26.72 -0.89 20.83
CA LEU A 73 28.07 -0.57 21.28
C LEU A 73 28.34 0.90 20.98
N GLY A 74 28.53 1.68 22.05
CA GLY A 74 28.54 3.14 22.03
C GLY A 74 29.45 3.76 20.98
N GLY A 75 28.96 4.82 20.35
CA GLY A 75 29.70 5.62 19.39
C GLY A 75 28.76 6.38 18.47
N LEU A 76 28.50 7.64 18.80
CA LEU A 76 27.71 8.60 18.03
C LEU A 76 28.03 8.56 16.53
N HIS A 77 27.05 8.36 15.66
CA HIS A 77 27.02 8.95 14.31
C HIS A 77 25.57 9.02 13.81
N VAL A 78 24.83 10.06 14.25
CA VAL A 78 23.64 10.52 13.53
C VAL A 78 24.16 11.13 12.22
N TYR A 79 24.24 10.34 11.16
CA TYR A 79 24.51 10.89 9.83
C TYR A 79 23.31 11.74 9.44
N ARG A 80 23.52 13.03 9.17
CA ARG A 80 22.50 13.95 8.62
C ARG A 80 21.83 13.39 7.34
N GLY A 81 22.46 12.41 6.68
CA GLY A 81 21.91 11.64 5.58
C GLY A 81 20.78 10.68 5.96
N GLU A 82 20.77 10.09 7.17
CA GLU A 82 19.76 9.11 7.61
C GLU A 82 18.41 9.75 7.88
N ALA A 83 18.39 10.92 8.52
CA ALA A 83 17.16 11.68 8.71
C ALA A 83 16.58 12.13 7.36
N ARG A 84 17.42 12.66 6.45
CA ARG A 84 17.00 13.04 5.10
C ARG A 84 16.46 11.83 4.33
N TRP A 85 17.14 10.70 4.39
CA TRP A 85 16.72 9.44 3.77
C TRP A 85 15.33 9.00 4.25
N ARG A 86 15.09 9.01 5.57
CA ARG A 86 13.76 8.68 6.14
C ARG A 86 12.66 9.61 5.64
N TRP A 87 12.92 10.92 5.61
CA TRP A 87 11.97 11.90 5.07
C TRP A 87 11.72 11.70 3.57
N THR A 88 12.76 11.37 2.80
CA THR A 88 12.63 11.05 1.38
C THR A 88 11.79 9.80 1.16
N VAL A 89 12.09 8.69 1.84
CA VAL A 89 11.31 7.45 1.75
C VAL A 89 9.87 7.68 2.13
N LYS A 90 9.63 8.36 3.27
CA LYS A 90 8.28 8.70 3.73
C LYS A 90 7.53 9.54 2.69
N GLY A 91 8.17 10.54 2.10
CA GLY A 91 7.59 11.35 1.04
C GLY A 91 7.25 10.55 -0.22
N VAL A 92 8.14 9.65 -0.64
CA VAL A 92 7.93 8.76 -1.80
C VAL A 92 6.77 7.80 -1.54
N ASN A 93 6.70 7.16 -0.37
CA ASN A 93 5.62 6.25 -0.03
C ASN A 93 4.27 6.97 0.09
N ILE A 94 4.23 8.15 0.72
CA ILE A 94 3.02 9.00 0.78
C ILE A 94 2.53 9.32 -0.63
N LEU A 95 3.43 9.79 -1.50
CA LEU A 95 3.08 10.10 -2.88
C LEU A 95 2.57 8.86 -3.61
N TYR A 96 3.22 7.71 -3.41
CA TYR A 96 2.81 6.44 -4.00
C TYR A 96 1.40 6.03 -3.58
N TRP A 97 1.09 6.04 -2.28
CA TRP A 97 -0.24 5.70 -1.77
C TRP A 97 -1.33 6.63 -2.32
N VAL A 98 -1.05 7.94 -2.37
CA VAL A 98 -1.99 8.92 -2.95
C VAL A 98 -2.23 8.66 -4.44
N MET A 99 -1.16 8.48 -5.22
CA MET A 99 -1.27 8.20 -6.65
C MET A 99 -2.01 6.89 -6.92
N LEU A 100 -1.75 5.85 -6.11
CA LEU A 100 -2.41 4.56 -6.24
C LEU A 100 -3.92 4.69 -5.98
N MET A 101 -4.32 5.39 -4.91
CA MET A 101 -5.72 5.66 -4.63
C MET A 101 -6.41 6.41 -5.77
N CYS A 102 -5.75 7.41 -6.36
CA CYS A 102 -6.28 8.15 -7.49
C CYS A 102 -6.52 7.24 -8.71
N VAL A 103 -5.53 6.42 -9.07
CA VAL A 103 -5.64 5.50 -10.22
C VAL A 103 -6.72 4.44 -9.96
N MET A 104 -6.78 3.90 -8.74
CA MET A 104 -7.78 2.91 -8.37
C MET A 104 -9.20 3.51 -8.36
N ALA A 105 -9.36 4.76 -7.91
CA ALA A 105 -10.63 5.47 -7.98
C ALA A 105 -11.08 5.71 -9.42
N ILE A 106 -10.15 6.07 -10.32
CA ILE A 106 -10.44 6.20 -11.77
C ILE A 106 -10.88 4.86 -12.34
N LYS A 107 -10.20 3.77 -11.98
CA LYS A 107 -10.56 2.41 -12.40
C LYS A 107 -11.96 2.03 -11.94
N VAL A 108 -12.29 2.24 -10.67
CA VAL A 108 -13.65 2.02 -10.13
C VAL A 108 -14.69 2.86 -10.85
N ALA A 109 -14.41 4.15 -11.12
CA ALA A 109 -15.34 5.02 -11.84
C ALA A 109 -15.56 4.56 -13.29
N SER A 110 -14.51 4.09 -13.97
CA SER A 110 -14.60 3.52 -15.32
C SER A 110 -15.48 2.26 -15.32
N GLN A 111 -15.23 1.34 -14.38
CA GLN A 111 -15.99 0.11 -14.23
C GLN A 111 -17.47 0.39 -13.89
N ALA A 112 -17.74 1.38 -13.04
CA ALA A 112 -19.11 1.79 -12.72
C ALA A 112 -19.84 2.34 -13.96
N LYS A 113 -19.14 3.11 -14.80
CA LYS A 113 -19.70 3.59 -16.08
C LYS A 113 -19.98 2.42 -17.04
N GLU A 114 -19.06 1.49 -17.18
CA GLU A 114 -19.23 0.29 -18.00
C GLU A 114 -20.41 -0.58 -17.53
N GLN A 115 -20.55 -0.77 -16.22
CA GLN A 115 -21.67 -1.48 -15.63
C GLN A 115 -23.01 -0.79 -15.93
N ASN A 116 -23.08 0.54 -15.90
CA ASN A 116 -24.32 1.25 -16.25
C ASN A 116 -24.68 1.11 -17.75
N VAL A 117 -23.69 1.02 -18.63
CA VAL A 117 -23.91 0.87 -20.08
C VAL A 117 -24.29 -0.57 -20.46
N LEU A 118 -23.65 -1.57 -19.84
CA LEU A 118 -23.82 -2.99 -20.15
C LEU A 118 -24.83 -3.71 -19.22
N GLY A 119 -25.31 -3.01 -18.19
CA GLY A 119 -25.96 -3.53 -16.99
C GLY A 119 -27.32 -4.21 -17.11
N ILE A 120 -27.83 -4.45 -18.32
CA ILE A 120 -29.16 -5.06 -18.51
C ILE A 120 -29.08 -6.45 -19.19
N ARG A 121 -27.97 -6.83 -19.84
CA ARG A 121 -27.92 -8.08 -20.63
C ARG A 121 -26.83 -9.09 -20.26
N THR A 122 -25.75 -8.69 -19.60
CA THR A 122 -24.57 -9.58 -19.42
C THR A 122 -23.90 -9.51 -18.04
N GLY A 123 -24.20 -8.51 -17.22
CA GLY A 123 -23.48 -8.24 -15.97
C GLY A 123 -23.57 -9.31 -14.87
N GLN A 124 -24.62 -10.14 -14.86
CA GLN A 124 -24.80 -11.21 -13.85
C GLN A 124 -24.34 -12.60 -14.30
N GLN A 125 -23.96 -12.78 -15.58
CA GLN A 125 -23.55 -14.09 -16.13
C GLN A 125 -22.04 -14.20 -16.39
N ALA A 126 -21.26 -13.16 -16.07
CA ALA A 126 -19.81 -13.19 -16.20
C ALA A 126 -19.16 -13.96 -15.04
N GLN A 127 -18.09 -14.71 -15.35
CA GLN A 127 -17.28 -15.45 -14.37
C GLN A 127 -16.72 -14.56 -13.25
N TYR A 128 -16.56 -13.26 -13.53
CA TYR A 128 -16.22 -12.22 -12.55
C TYR A 128 -17.05 -10.96 -12.84
N PRO A 129 -18.18 -10.76 -12.12
CA PRO A 129 -19.05 -9.60 -12.31
C PRO A 129 -18.32 -8.27 -12.06
N ILE A 130 -18.67 -7.25 -12.86
CA ILE A 130 -18.09 -5.90 -12.70
C ILE A 130 -18.38 -5.32 -11.31
N SER A 131 -19.54 -5.64 -10.72
CA SER A 131 -19.90 -5.23 -9.36
C SER A 131 -18.93 -5.74 -8.30
N ASP A 132 -18.45 -6.97 -8.46
CA ASP A 132 -17.53 -7.61 -7.52
C ASP A 132 -16.16 -6.97 -7.65
N SER A 133 -15.72 -6.72 -8.90
CA SER A 133 -14.48 -5.98 -9.16
C SER A 133 -14.49 -4.56 -8.62
N ILE A 134 -15.61 -3.84 -8.74
CA ILE A 134 -15.78 -2.52 -8.14
C ILE A 134 -15.64 -2.60 -6.62
N THR A 135 -16.28 -3.58 -5.98
CA THR A 135 -16.26 -3.74 -4.53
C THR A 135 -14.87 -4.11 -4.01
N ASP A 136 -14.17 -5.01 -4.70
CA ASP A 136 -12.79 -5.38 -4.38
C ASP A 136 -11.86 -4.16 -4.48
N ASN A 137 -11.91 -3.45 -5.61
CA ASN A 137 -11.07 -2.27 -5.86
C ASN A 137 -11.39 -1.12 -4.90
N ALA A 138 -12.66 -0.90 -4.56
CA ALA A 138 -13.06 0.09 -3.55
C ALA A 138 -12.52 -0.26 -2.16
N THR A 139 -12.48 -1.55 -1.81
CA THR A 139 -11.89 -2.03 -0.56
C THR A 139 -10.39 -1.79 -0.54
N MET A 140 -9.69 -2.02 -1.66
CA MET A 140 -8.26 -1.72 -1.81
C MET A 140 -7.97 -0.23 -1.59
N ILE A 141 -8.77 0.68 -2.14
CA ILE A 141 -8.65 2.14 -1.87
C ILE A 141 -8.73 2.43 -0.37
N GLY A 142 -9.66 1.78 0.34
CA GLY A 142 -9.78 1.93 1.79
C GLY A 142 -8.52 1.48 2.54
N VAL A 143 -7.92 0.35 2.12
CA VAL A 143 -6.67 -0.14 2.70
C VAL A 143 -5.49 0.78 2.39
N GLU A 144 -5.41 1.30 1.17
CA GLU A 144 -4.40 2.29 0.76
C GLU A 144 -4.50 3.58 1.58
N PHE A 145 -5.71 4.05 1.90
CA PHE A 145 -5.92 5.19 2.77
C PHE A 145 -5.41 4.92 4.20
N VAL A 146 -5.67 3.72 4.75
CA VAL A 146 -5.15 3.34 6.06
C VAL A 146 -3.63 3.23 6.02
N LEU A 147 -3.04 2.66 4.97
CA LEU A 147 -1.59 2.60 4.77
C LEU A 147 -0.98 3.99 4.71
N LEU A 148 -1.61 4.95 4.03
CA LEU A 148 -1.20 6.35 4.01
C LEU A 148 -1.19 6.95 5.43
N MET A 149 -2.26 6.74 6.20
CA MET A 149 -2.33 7.24 7.59
C MET A 149 -1.26 6.59 8.47
N LEU A 150 -1.03 5.30 8.31
CA LEU A 150 0.01 4.58 9.05
C LEU A 150 1.40 5.07 8.64
N GLU A 151 1.69 5.28 7.36
CA GLU A 151 2.96 5.86 6.88
C GLU A 151 3.22 7.25 7.49
N LEU A 152 2.17 8.04 7.74
CA LEU A 152 2.31 9.32 8.45
C LEU A 152 2.69 9.14 9.93
N LEU A 153 2.24 8.06 10.56
CA LEU A 153 2.48 7.73 11.98
C LEU A 153 3.76 6.92 12.22
N THR A 154 4.18 6.13 11.23
CA THR A 154 5.31 5.20 11.29
C THR A 154 6.45 5.71 10.42
N ILE A 155 7.69 5.59 10.91
CA ILE A 155 8.91 6.22 10.34
C ILE A 155 8.87 7.75 10.42
#